data_AF-A0A257AEE2-F1
#
_entry.id   AF-A0A257AEE2-F1
#
_cell.length_a   1.000
_cell.length_b   1.000
_cell.length_c   1.000
_cell.angle_alpha   90.00
_cell.angle_beta   90.00
_cell.angle_gamma   90.00
#
_symmetry.space_group_name_H-M   'P 1'
#
loop_
_entity.id
_entity.type
_entity.pdbx_description
1 polymer ?
#
loop_
_entity_poly.entity_id
_entity_poly.type
_entity_poly.pdbx_seq_one_letter_code
_entity_poly.pdbx_strand_id
1 'polypeptide(L)'
;MPRYDKVIVELILLFVAFLAFYVFSPDISSLFHSAASTDIKVAKSLFLFLAFFFSLFRNMTAFLLLYLIGGGLIILNGRRE
;
A
#
# COMPACT_ATOMS: atom_id res chain seq x y z
N MET A 1 -5.05 23.06 -14.88
CA MET A 1 -3.77 22.97 -14.12
C MET A 1 -2.70 22.53 -15.10
N PRO A 2 -1.52 23.18 -15.12
CA PRO A 2 -0.40 22.67 -15.90
C PRO A 2 -0.15 21.22 -15.47
N ARG A 3 -0.04 20.33 -16.46
CA ARG A 3 0.03 18.86 -16.33
C ARG A 3 0.97 18.34 -15.24
N TYR A 4 2.05 19.07 -14.97
CA TYR A 4 3.00 18.80 -13.88
C TYR A 4 2.39 18.92 -12.49
N ASP A 5 1.50 19.89 -12.25
CA ASP A 5 0.85 20.10 -10.96
C ASP A 5 -0.03 18.90 -10.58
N LYS A 6 -0.73 18.31 -11.56
CA LYS A 6 -1.55 17.12 -11.34
C LYS A 6 -0.70 15.93 -10.89
N VAL A 7 0.41 15.67 -11.60
CA VAL A 7 1.34 14.58 -11.27
C VAL A 7 1.95 14.79 -9.87
N ILE A 8 2.34 16.02 -9.54
CA ILE A 8 2.88 16.35 -8.21
C ILE A 8 1.84 16.09 -7.12
N VAL A 9 0.59 16.51 -7.32
CA VAL A 9 -0.50 16.24 -6.36
C VAL A 9 -0.73 14.74 -6.19
N GLU A 10 -0.74 13.97 -7.27
CA GLU A 10 -0.87 12.50 -7.22
C GLU A 10 0.27 11.83 -6.44
N LEU A 11 1.52 12.29 -6.64
CA LEU A 11 2.67 11.78 -5.89
C LEU A 11 2.59 12.12 -4.40
N ILE A 12 2.15 13.34 -4.05
CA ILE A 12 1.94 13.74 -2.66
C ILE A 12 0.84 12.88 -2.02
N LEU A 13 -0.28 12.66 -2.71
CA LEU A 13 -1.35 11.80 -2.23
C LEU A 13 -0.88 10.35 -2.05
N LEU A 14 -0.10 9.83 -3.00
CA LEU A 14 0.52 8.50 -2.88
C LEU A 14 1.40 8.43 -1.63
N PHE A 15 2.24 9.44 -1.41
CA PHE A 15 3.13 9.49 -0.25
C PHE A 15 2.34 9.52 1.08
N VAL A 16 1.29 10.33 1.17
CA VAL A 16 0.41 10.38 2.35
C VAL A 16 -0.28 9.03 2.60
N ALA A 17 -0.78 8.38 1.55
CA ALA A 17 -1.40 7.06 1.67
C ALA A 17 -0.39 6.00 2.15
N PHE A 18 0.84 6.05 1.63
CA PHE A 18 1.92 5.20 2.06
C PHE A 18 2.26 5.42 3.53
N LEU A 19 2.44 6.67 3.98
CA LEU A 19 2.68 6.97 5.40
C LEU A 19 1.55 6.44 6.30
N ALA A 20 0.29 6.59 5.89
CA ALA A 20 -0.83 6.00 6.63
C ALA A 20 -0.69 4.48 6.72
N PHE A 21 -0.39 3.79 5.61
CA PHE A 21 -0.15 2.35 5.63
C PHE A 21 1.05 1.95 6.48
N TYR A 22 2.14 2.72 6.49
CA TYR A 22 3.30 2.45 7.34
C TYR A 22 2.92 2.50 8.84
N VAL A 23 2.17 3.53 9.24
CA VAL A 23 1.76 3.75 10.64
C VAL A 23 0.74 2.72 11.10
N PHE A 24 -0.28 2.43 10.29
CA PHE A 24 -1.39 1.55 10.67
C PHE A 24 -1.21 0.08 10.30
N SER A 25 -0.23 -0.24 9.43
CA SER A 25 0.08 -1.62 9.04
C SER A 25 0.24 -2.57 10.24
N PRO A 26 0.90 -2.17 11.34
CA PRO A 26 1.01 -3.01 12.51
C PRO A 26 -0.31 -3.49 13.09
N ASP A 27 -1.26 -2.59 13.27
CA ASP A 27 -2.55 -2.90 13.85
C ASP A 27 -3.41 -3.69 12.86
N ILE A 28 -3.42 -3.27 11.59
CA ILE A 28 -4.18 -3.94 10.51
C ILE A 28 -3.71 -5.38 10.31
N SER A 29 -2.39 -5.62 10.27
CA SER A 29 -1.83 -6.97 10.12
C SER A 29 -2.21 -7.87 11.30
N SER A 30 -2.21 -7.33 12.53
CA SER A 30 -2.63 -8.06 13.73
C SER A 30 -4.12 -8.39 13.72
N LEU A 31 -4.97 -7.47 13.26
CA LEU A 31 -6.41 -7.70 13.09
C LEU A 31 -6.68 -8.84 12.09
N PHE A 32 -5.95 -8.88 10.97
CA PHE A 32 -6.09 -9.96 10.00
C PHE A 32 -5.57 -11.30 10.52
N HIS A 33 -4.47 -11.32 11.27
CA HIS A 33 -4.01 -12.54 11.95
C HIS A 33 -5.05 -13.07 12.94
N SER A 34 -5.75 -12.18 13.65
CA SER A 34 -6.83 -12.55 14.56
C SER A 34 -8.04 -13.08 13.80
N ALA A 35 -8.44 -12.43 12.71
CA ALA A 35 -9.55 -12.88 11.86
C ALA A 35 -9.29 -14.22 11.15
N ALA A 36 -8.01 -14.60 10.97
CA ALA A 36 -7.62 -15.89 10.40
C ALA A 36 -7.95 -17.11 11.30
N SER A 37 -8.54 -16.90 12.48
CA SER A 37 -9.10 -17.96 13.32
C SER A 37 -10.42 -18.55 12.78
N THR A 38 -10.94 -18.05 11.66
CA THR A 38 -12.15 -18.60 11.01
C THR A 38 -11.95 -20.03 10.51
N ASP A 39 -13.01 -20.85 10.62
CA ASP A 39 -13.05 -22.23 10.11
C ASP A 39 -13.18 -22.30 8.57
N ILE A 40 -13.54 -21.19 7.93
CA ILE A 40 -13.69 -21.12 6.48
C ILE A 40 -12.31 -21.00 5.85
N LYS A 41 -11.81 -22.10 5.26
CA LYS A 41 -10.47 -22.19 4.65
C LYS A 41 -10.17 -21.05 3.67
N VAL A 42 -11.15 -20.67 2.84
CA VAL A 42 -10.99 -19.58 1.86
C VAL A 42 -10.80 -18.23 2.55
N ALA A 43 -11.63 -17.92 3.54
CA ALA A 43 -11.53 -16.67 4.30
C ALA A 43 -10.22 -16.61 5.10
N LYS A 44 -9.80 -17.73 5.70
CA LYS A 44 -8.52 -17.85 6.41
C LYS A 44 -7.33 -17.53 5.50
N SER A 45 -7.28 -18.10 4.30
CA SER A 45 -6.21 -17.81 3.33
C SER A 45 -6.22 -16.34 2.90
N LEU A 46 -7.39 -15.76 2.69
CA LEU A 46 -7.53 -14.34 2.36
C LEU A 46 -6.99 -13.45 3.49
N PHE A 47 -7.38 -13.72 4.74
CA PHE A 47 -6.90 -12.94 5.89
C PHE A 47 -5.40 -13.07 6.09
N LEU A 48 -4.83 -14.27 5.93
CA LEU A 48 -3.38 -14.45 6.00
C LEU A 48 -2.63 -13.73 4.87
N PHE A 49 -3.19 -13.76 3.65
CA PHE A 49 -2.63 -13.01 2.53
C PHE A 49 -2.66 -11.50 2.80
N LEU A 50 -3.77 -10.97 3.31
CA LEU A 50 -3.88 -9.57 3.68
C LEU A 50 -2.93 -9.20 4.83
N ALA A 51 -2.82 -10.05 5.86
CA ALA A 51 -1.88 -9.85 6.97
C ALA A 51 -0.43 -9.77 6.47
N PHE A 52 -0.04 -10.68 5.56
CA PHE A 52 1.26 -10.69 4.91
C PHE A 52 1.48 -9.44 4.06
N PHE A 53 0.52 -9.07 3.22
CA PHE A 53 0.60 -7.89 2.38
C PHE A 53 0.80 -6.62 3.22
N PHE A 54 0.02 -6.44 4.28
CA PHE A 54 0.19 -5.30 5.19
C PHE A 54 1.53 -5.35 5.91
N SER A 55 2.04 -6.54 6.26
CA SER A 55 3.37 -6.66 6.88
C SER A 55 4.51 -6.13 6.00
N LEU A 56 4.36 -6.12 4.68
CA LEU A 56 5.34 -5.54 3.76
C LEU A 56 5.54 -4.04 4.02
N PHE A 57 4.49 -3.32 4.42
CA PHE A 57 4.58 -1.90 4.75
C PHE A 57 5.35 -1.62 6.04
N ARG A 58 5.56 -2.61 6.93
CA ARG A 58 6.46 -2.43 8.09
C ARG A 58 7.94 -2.41 7.69
N ASN A 59 8.28 -3.05 6.56
CA ASN A 59 9.66 -3.11 6.10
C ASN A 59 9.96 -1.86 5.26
N MET A 60 10.87 -1.02 5.77
CA MET A 60 11.24 0.24 5.13
C MET A 60 11.78 0.08 3.71
N THR A 61 12.50 -1.01 3.42
CA THR A 61 12.99 -1.32 2.06
C THR A 61 11.83 -1.64 1.12
N ALA A 62 10.91 -2.52 1.53
CA ALA A 62 9.76 -2.87 0.71
C ALA A 62 8.83 -1.65 0.50
N PHE A 63 8.65 -0.83 1.54
CA PHE A 63 7.92 0.42 1.49
C PHE A 63 8.46 1.38 0.43
N LEU A 64 9.78 1.63 0.45
CA LEU A 64 10.44 2.51 -0.52
C LEU A 64 10.32 1.96 -1.95
N LEU A 65 10.51 0.65 -2.14
CA LEU A 65 10.38 0.02 -3.46
C LEU A 65 8.96 0.16 -4.01
N LEU A 66 7.94 -0.12 -3.19
CA LEU A 66 6.54 0.01 -3.59
C LEU A 66 6.19 1.47 -3.93
N TYR A 67 6.74 2.43 -3.18
CA TYR A 67 6.53 3.86 -3.45
C TYR A 67 7.18 4.28 -4.77
N LEU A 68 8.42 3.83 -5.05
CA LEU A 68 9.11 4.11 -6.31
C LEU A 68 8.38 3.52 -7.51
N ILE A 69 7.85 2.29 -7.39
CA ILE A 69 7.06 1.66 -8.44
C ILE A 69 5.77 2.45 -8.68
N GLY A 70 5.01 2.76 -7.64
CA GLY A 70 3.77 3.51 -7.74
C GLY A 70 3.98 4.92 -8.30
N GLY A 71 4.99 5.63 -7.81
CA GLY A 71 5.36 6.96 -8.31
C GLY A 71 5.84 6.92 -9.76
N GLY A 72 6.60 5.90 -10.14
CA GLY A 72 7.00 5.67 -11.52
C GLY A 72 5.80 5.49 -12.46
N LEU A 73 4.79 4.72 -12.06
CA LEU A 73 3.56 4.54 -12.82
C LEU A 73 2.78 5.85 -12.99
N ILE A 74 2.67 6.65 -11.92
CA ILE A 74 2.03 7.97 -11.96
C ILE A 74 2.74 8.89 -12.95
N ILE A 75 4.07 8.95 -12.90
CA ILE A 75 4.87 9.77 -13.83
C ILE A 75 4.69 9.31 -15.28
N LEU A 76 4.70 7.99 -15.52
CA LEU A 76 4.51 7.43 -16.86
C LEU A 76 3.11 7.71 -17.42
N ASN A 77 2.06 7.63 -16.59
CA ASN A 77 0.71 7.98 -17.00
C ASN A 77 0.54 9.48 -17.24
N GLY A 78 1.12 10.31 -16.36
CA GLY A 78 1.18 11.75 -16.55
C GLY A 78 1.87 12.16 -17.85
N ARG A 79 2.81 11.37 -18.37
CA ARG A 79 3.45 11.57 -19.70
C ARG A 79 2.59 11.13 -20.90
N ARG A 80 1.50 10.40 -20.70
CA ARG A 80 0.58 9.99 -21.77
C ARG A 80 -0.59 10.96 -22.01
N GLU A 81 -1.03 11.68 -20.98
CA GLU A 81 -2.12 12.69 -21.04
C GLU A 81 -1.68 14.09 -21.50
#